data_AF-A0A5B8VT74-F1
#
_entry.id   AF-A0A5B8VT74-F1
#
_cell.length_a   1.000
_cell.length_b   1.000
_cell.length_c   1.000
_cell.angle_alpha   90.00
_cell.angle_beta   90.00
_cell.angle_gamma   90.00
#
_symmetry.space_group_name_H-M   'P 1'
#
loop_
_entity.id
_entity.type
_entity.pdbx_description
1 polymer ?
#
loop_
_entity_poly.entity_id
_entity_poly.type
_entity_poly.pdbx_seq_one_letter_code
_entity_poly.pdbx_strand_id
1 'polypeptide(L)'
;MKTFNEHESVIYTDAQGNVIDTFVIFDTDKTTGLTHINHMNLRVPTDSLQLHPASIAKWNLPMKDAFSFQIFKKLKDKYQEPAIPTVKRTLTAEPGYKLAKAS
;
A
#
# COMPACT_ATOMS: atom_id res chain seq x y z
N MET A 1 2.43 22.47 -15.46
CA MET A 1 2.99 21.10 -15.50
C MET A 1 1.89 20.16 -15.04
N LYS A 2 1.74 19.00 -15.69
CA LYS A 2 0.87 17.94 -15.16
C LYS A 2 1.54 17.39 -13.91
N THR A 3 0.78 17.27 -12.83
CA THR A 3 1.24 16.68 -11.58
C THR A 3 0.37 15.48 -11.30
N PHE A 4 0.97 14.41 -10.79
CA PHE A 4 0.24 13.22 -10.38
C PHE A 4 0.26 13.11 -8.87
N ASN A 5 -0.87 12.70 -8.31
CA ASN A 5 -1.00 12.48 -6.89
C ASN A 5 -0.52 11.07 -6.50
N GLU A 6 -0.18 10.90 -5.25
CA GLU A 6 0.11 9.62 -4.64
C GLU A 6 -1.03 8.62 -4.93
N HIS A 7 -0.65 7.40 -5.31
CA HIS A 7 -1.54 6.30 -5.67
C HIS A 7 -2.38 6.50 -6.94
N GLU A 8 -2.15 7.54 -7.74
CA GLU A 8 -2.78 7.63 -9.05
C GLU A 8 -2.25 6.56 -10.01
N SER A 9 -3.17 5.98 -10.78
CA SER A 9 -2.83 5.00 -11.81
C SER A 9 -2.41 5.73 -13.08
N VAL A 10 -1.19 5.43 -13.53
CA VAL A 10 -0.54 6.07 -14.67
C VAL A 10 0.00 5.03 -15.64
N ILE A 11 0.04 5.43 -16.90
CA ILE A 11 0.63 4.68 -18.00
C ILE A 11 2.01 5.24 -18.23
N TYR A 12 3.03 4.41 -18.07
CA TYR A 12 4.41 4.71 -18.40
C TYR A 12 4.79 4.00 -19.70
N THR A 13 5.41 4.73 -20.62
CA THR A 13 5.97 4.15 -21.84
C THR A 13 7.48 4.11 -21.71
N ASP A 14 8.07 2.91 -21.78
CA ASP A 14 9.53 2.76 -21.71
C ASP A 14 10.23 3.19 -23.01
N ALA A 15 11.56 3.19 -23.00
CA ALA A 15 12.38 3.56 -24.17
C ALA A 15 12.24 2.58 -25.35
N GLN A 16 11.69 1.40 -25.10
CA GLN A 16 11.43 0.35 -26.07
C GLN A 16 10.00 0.44 -26.65
N GLY A 17 9.18 1.37 -26.16
CA GLY A 17 7.79 1.57 -26.56
C GLY A 17 6.78 0.65 -25.87
N ASN A 18 7.20 -0.09 -24.84
CA ASN A 18 6.28 -0.91 -24.06
C ASN A 18 5.44 -0.03 -23.14
N VAL A 19 4.15 -0.29 -23.15
CA VAL A 19 3.16 0.42 -22.34
C VAL A 19 2.97 -0.34 -21.03
N ILE A 20 3.26 0.32 -19.92
CA ILE A 20 3.25 -0.26 -18.58
C ILE A 20 2.23 0.49 -17.74
N ASP A 21 1.22 -0.23 -17.27
CA ASP A 21 0.27 0.28 -16.29
C ASP A 21 0.88 0.17 -14.89
N THR A 22 1.08 1.31 -14.24
CA THR A 22 1.69 1.40 -12.92
C THR A 22 0.97 2.44 -12.07
N PHE A 23 1.43 2.64 -10.84
CA PHE A 23 0.89 3.65 -9.95
C PHE A 23 2.00 4.52 -9.39
N VAL A 24 1.63 5.74 -9.03
CA VAL A 24 2.52 6.72 -8.42
C VAL A 24 2.74 6.36 -6.95
N ILE A 25 4.00 6.24 -6.54
CA ILE A 25 4.36 5.93 -5.14
C ILE A 25 4.33 7.20 -4.28
N PHE A 26 4.74 8.34 -4.84
CA PHE A 26 4.76 9.63 -4.15
C PHE A 26 4.35 10.73 -5.12
N ASP A 27 3.71 11.77 -4.59
CA ASP A 27 3.40 13.00 -5.33
C ASP A 27 4.58 13.46 -6.19
N THR A 28 4.28 13.98 -7.39
CA THR A 28 5.28 14.60 -8.25
C THR A 28 6.07 15.65 -7.45
N ASP A 29 7.39 15.51 -7.45
CA ASP A 29 8.27 16.46 -6.77
C ASP A 29 8.20 17.82 -7.47
N LYS A 30 7.73 18.82 -6.73
CA LYS A 30 7.54 20.19 -7.23
C LYS A 30 8.86 20.89 -7.58
N THR A 31 9.98 20.42 -7.04
CA THR A 31 11.31 21.01 -7.28
C THR A 31 11.98 20.44 -8.52
N THR A 32 11.84 19.13 -8.76
CA THR A 32 12.50 18.44 -9.88
C THR A 32 11.55 18.13 -11.05
N GLY A 33 10.23 18.15 -10.84
CA GLY A 33 9.23 17.76 -11.83
C GLY A 33 9.18 16.25 -12.11
N LEU A 34 9.86 15.44 -11.29
CA LEU A 34 9.91 14.00 -11.45
C LEU A 34 8.80 13.33 -10.63
N THR A 35 8.18 12.31 -11.21
CA THR A 35 7.17 11.48 -10.56
C THR A 35 7.77 10.12 -10.24
N HIS A 36 7.55 9.66 -9.02
CA HIS A 36 8.05 8.36 -8.56
C HIS A 36 7.00 7.29 -8.87
N ILE A 37 7.33 6.32 -9.72
CA ILE A 37 6.41 5.25 -10.14
C ILE A 37 6.84 3.90 -9.57
N ASN A 38 5.86 3.03 -9.33
CA ASN A 38 6.11 1.71 -8.75
C ASN A 38 6.92 0.79 -9.68
N HIS A 39 6.74 0.93 -10.99
CA HIS A 39 7.49 0.12 -11.96
C HIS A 39 9.01 0.33 -11.77
N MET A 40 9.68 -0.72 -11.29
CA MET A 40 11.12 -0.73 -10.97
C MET A 40 11.58 0.41 -10.04
N ASN A 41 10.66 1.04 -9.29
CA ASN A 41 10.93 2.19 -8.42
C ASN A 41 11.62 3.36 -9.18
N LEU A 42 11.17 3.63 -10.41
CA LEU A 42 11.76 4.64 -11.29
C LEU A 42 11.24 6.05 -10.99
N ARG A 43 12.12 7.04 -11.19
CA ARG A 43 11.76 8.47 -11.21
C ARG A 43 11.75 8.94 -12.65
N VAL A 44 10.58 9.31 -13.14
CA VAL A 44 10.40 9.68 -14.54
C VAL A 44 9.78 11.06 -14.67
N PRO A 45 10.11 11.82 -15.73
CA PRO A 45 9.46 13.10 -15.98
C PRO A 45 7.97 12.90 -16.25
N THR A 46 7.18 13.88 -15.81
CA THR A 46 5.71 13.85 -15.96
C THR A 46 5.23 13.73 -17.41
N ASP A 47 6.05 14.16 -18.37
CA ASP A 47 5.70 14.11 -19.79
C ASP A 47 5.77 12.69 -20.37
N SER A 48 6.51 11.79 -19.73
CA SER A 48 6.57 10.36 -20.06
C SER A 48 5.43 9.57 -19.42
N LEU A 49 4.54 10.24 -18.68
CA LEU A 49 3.42 9.63 -17.98
C LEU A 49 2.09 10.12 -18.55
N GLN A 50 1.16 9.19 -18.70
CA GLN A 50 -0.22 9.51 -19.04
C GLN A 50 -1.13 9.03 -17.92
N LEU A 51 -2.13 9.85 -17.56
CA LEU A 51 -3.12 9.42 -16.59
C LEU A 51 -3.92 8.26 -17.19
N HIS A 52 -4.05 7.16 -16.46
CA HIS A 52 -4.83 6.03 -16.94
C HIS A 52 -6.31 6.45 -17.06
N PRO A 53 -7.01 6.16 -18.17
CA PRO A 53 -8.39 6.60 -18.38
C PRO A 53 -9.35 6.08 -17.31
N ALA A 54 -8.99 4.95 -16.69
CA ALA A 54 -9.75 4.37 -15.60
C ALA A 54 -9.46 5.01 -14.22
N SER A 55 -8.43 5.86 -14.10
CA SER A 55 -8.07 6.57 -12.85
C SER A 55 -9.12 7.62 -12.41
N ILE A 56 -10.14 7.88 -13.24
CA ILE A 56 -11.28 8.75 -12.92
C ILE A 56 -12.08 8.19 -11.73
N ALA A 57 -12.10 6.86 -11.57
CA ALA A 57 -12.55 6.25 -10.33
C ALA A 57 -11.37 6.27 -9.35
N LYS A 58 -11.50 7.02 -8.25
CA LYS A 58 -10.52 7.26 -7.17
C LYS A 58 -9.75 6.04 -6.60
N TRP A 59 -10.04 4.82 -7.06
CA TRP A 59 -9.55 3.55 -6.53
C TRP A 59 -9.37 2.48 -7.63
N ASN A 60 -8.82 2.85 -8.79
CA ASN A 60 -8.69 1.89 -9.88
C ASN A 60 -7.33 1.16 -9.82
N LEU A 61 -7.37 -0.12 -9.44
CA LEU A 61 -6.20 -1.00 -9.39
C LEU A 61 -5.69 -1.26 -10.82
N PRO A 62 -4.38 -1.08 -11.10
CA PRO A 62 -3.80 -1.46 -12.38
C PRO A 62 -3.79 -2.98 -12.50
N MET A 63 -4.86 -3.54 -13.06
CA MET A 63 -5.03 -4.98 -13.29
C MET A 63 -4.13 -5.55 -14.39
N LYS A 64 -3.30 -4.73 -15.05
CA LYS A 64 -2.38 -5.22 -16.09
C LYS A 64 -0.99 -5.56 -15.58
N ASP A 65 -0.64 -5.18 -14.36
CA ASP A 65 0.65 -5.54 -13.75
C ASP A 65 0.49 -6.79 -12.86
N ALA A 66 1.14 -7.88 -13.25
CA ALA A 66 1.18 -9.13 -12.50
C ALA A 66 1.72 -8.95 -11.07
N PHE A 67 2.56 -7.94 -10.83
CA PHE A 67 3.10 -7.63 -9.52
C PHE A 67 2.04 -7.06 -8.56
N SER A 68 1.16 -6.20 -9.09
CA SER A 68 0.04 -5.63 -8.32
C SER A 68 -0.93 -6.70 -7.85
N PHE A 69 -1.16 -7.75 -8.66
CA PHE A 69 -1.94 -8.92 -8.25
C PHE A 69 -1.29 -9.72 -7.11
N GLN A 70 0.04 -9.88 -7.10
CA GLN A 70 0.72 -10.59 -6.02
C GLN A 70 0.61 -9.84 -4.69
N ILE A 71 0.70 -8.51 -4.69
CA ILE A 71 0.49 -7.69 -3.50
C ILE A 71 -0.94 -7.84 -3.00
N PHE A 72 -1.94 -7.74 -3.90
CA PHE A 72 -3.34 -7.93 -3.53
C PHE A 72 -3.61 -9.32 -2.94
N LYS A 73 -3.04 -10.37 -3.54
CA LYS A 73 -3.15 -11.74 -3.04
C LYS A 73 -2.56 -11.87 -1.63
N LYS A 74 -1.34 -11.37 -1.40
CA LYS A 74 -0.71 -11.39 -0.08
C LYS A 74 -1.49 -10.62 0.98
N LEU A 75 -2.07 -9.47 0.62
CA LEU A 75 -2.92 -8.69 1.52
C LEU A 75 -4.20 -9.44 1.86
N LYS A 76 -4.86 -10.02 0.85
CA LYS A 76 -6.05 -10.85 1.05
C LYS A 76 -5.75 -12.03 1.96
N ASP A 77 -4.66 -12.75 1.71
CA ASP A 77 -4.25 -13.89 2.53
C ASP A 77 -3.99 -13.48 3.99
N LYS A 78 -3.30 -12.34 4.21
CA LYS A 78 -3.03 -11.80 5.57
C LYS A 78 -4.30 -11.44 6.34
N TYR A 79 -5.31 -10.87 5.68
CA TYR A 79 -6.55 -10.43 6.34
C TYR A 79 -7.67 -11.47 6.28
N GLN A 80 -7.50 -12.56 5.54
CA GLN A 80 -8.36 -13.75 5.58
C GLN A 80 -7.95 -14.75 6.67
N GLU A 81 -6.82 -14.55 7.35
CA GLU A 81 -6.52 -15.33 8.54
C GLU A 81 -7.67 -15.14 9.56
N PRO A 82 -8.34 -16.24 9.98
CA PRO A 82 -9.38 -16.15 10.98
C PRO A 82 -8.79 -15.54 12.23
N ALA A 83 -9.48 -14.53 12.78
CA ALA A 83 -9.07 -13.79 13.97
C ALA A 83 -8.44 -14.74 14.99
N ILE A 84 -7.13 -14.61 15.21
CA ILE A 84 -6.41 -15.40 16.21
C ILE A 84 -7.18 -15.20 17.51
N PRO A 85 -7.82 -16.24 18.08
CA PRO A 85 -8.62 -16.07 19.28
C PRO A 85 -7.68 -15.56 20.36
N THR A 86 -7.85 -14.29 20.71
CA THR A 86 -7.07 -13.66 21.77
C THR A 86 -7.41 -14.43 23.04
N VAL A 87 -6.52 -15.35 23.45
CA VAL A 87 -6.68 -16.08 24.69
C VAL A 87 -6.51 -15.07 25.80
N LYS A 88 -7.63 -14.55 26.31
CA LYS A 88 -7.65 -13.72 27.52
C LYS A 88 -7.16 -14.60 28.67
N ARG A 89 -5.87 -14.53 28.98
CA ARG A 89 -5.31 -15.11 30.19
C ARG A 89 -5.81 -14.28 31.36
N THR A 90 -6.86 -14.75 32.02
CA THR A 90 -7.33 -14.19 33.29
C THR A 90 -6.28 -14.52 34.33
N LEU A 91 -5.36 -13.57 34.57
CA LEU A 91 -4.44 -13.67 35.70
C LEU A 91 -5.23 -13.42 36.98
N THR A 92 -5.60 -14.49 37.68
CA THR A 92 -6.08 -14.39 39.06
C THR A 92 -4.92 -14.01 39.96
N ALA A 93 -4.97 -12.80 40.52
CA ALA A 93 -4.00 -12.35 41.51
C ALA A 93 -4.21 -13.13 42.81
N GLU A 94 -3.17 -13.81 43.30
CA GLU A 94 -3.21 -14.39 44.64
C GLU A 94 -3.10 -13.28 45.69
N PRO A 95 -3.91 -13.33 46.77
CA PRO A 95 -3.85 -12.32 47.82
C PRO A 95 -2.53 -12.43 48.60
N GLY A 96 -1.71 -11.38 48.49
CA GLY A 96 -0.34 -11.32 49.02
C GLY A 96 -0.18 -11.19 50.54
N TYR A 97 -1.24 -11.39 51.35
CA TYR A 97 -1.11 -11.40 52.81
C TYR A 97 -2.21 -12.21 53.50
N LYS A 98 -1.80 -13.02 54.48
CA LYS A 98 -2.72 -13.67 55.43
C LYS A 98 -2.98 -12.67 56.56
N LEU A 99 -4.24 -12.26 56.74
CA LEU A 99 -4.69 -11.51 57.91
C LEU A 99 -4.44 -12.36 59.16
N ALA A 100 -3.52 -11.93 60.02
CA ALA A 100 -3.34 -12.52 61.34
C ALA A 100 -4.62 -12.30 62.14
N LYS A 101 -5.22 -13.39 62.65
CA LYS A 101 -6.36 -13.31 63.56
C LYS A 101 -5.90 -12.60 64.84
N ALA A 102 -6.54 -11.48 65.17
CA ALA A 102 -6.42 -10.88 66.50
C ALA A 102 -6.93 -11.89 67.53
N SER A 103 -6.09 -12.18 68.54
CA SER A 103 -6.41 -13.01 69.70
C SER A 103 -7.18 -12.22 70.74
#